data_AF-A0A267M8B2-F1
#
_entry.id   AF-A0A267M8B2-F1
#
_cell.length_a   1.000
_cell.length_b   1.000
_cell.length_c   1.000
_cell.angle_alpha   90.00
_cell.angle_beta   90.00
_cell.angle_gamma   90.00
#
_symmetry.space_group_name_H-M   'P 1'
#
loop_
_entity.id
_entity.type
_entity.pdbx_description
1 polymer ?
#
loop_
_entity_poly.entity_id
_entity_poly.type
_entity_poly.pdbx_seq_one_letter_code
_entity_poly.pdbx_strand_id
1 'polypeptide(L)'
;MGFFINGKAVDSVDSNWSGTLKDIKTLTSDDDIDQIKEQGIFKISYEDDKNKPANNVDTSIVRNPKYWTLIVIKHDYAQIQQFAISESTIAWRWLDDKEPRSVWRKVAFNDDLQKMNDRIKVLENKIGGGI
;
A
#
# COMPACT_ATOMS: atom_id res chain seq x y z
N MET A 1 8.07 17.42 6.30
CA MET A 1 6.62 17.07 6.36
C MET A 1 6.49 15.83 7.24
N GLY A 2 5.78 15.92 8.36
CA GLY A 2 5.67 14.86 9.36
C GLY A 2 4.56 13.85 9.08
N PHE A 3 4.60 12.72 9.77
CA PHE A 3 3.52 11.72 9.77
C PHE A 3 2.39 12.20 10.70
N PHE A 4 1.14 12.08 10.27
CA PHE A 4 -0.04 12.54 11.02
C PHE A 4 -1.02 11.38 11.22
N ILE A 5 -1.51 11.20 12.45
CA ILE A 5 -2.60 10.26 12.78
C ILE A 5 -3.65 11.05 13.56
N ASN A 6 -4.93 10.98 13.15
CA ASN A 6 -6.05 11.73 13.73
C ASN A 6 -5.80 13.25 13.86
N GLY A 7 -5.18 13.86 12.84
CA GLY A 7 -4.96 15.32 12.80
C GLY A 7 -3.91 15.85 13.78
N LYS A 8 -3.22 14.97 14.52
CA LYS A 8 -2.06 15.34 15.36
C LYS A 8 -0.76 14.98 14.65
N ALA A 9 0.20 15.90 14.67
CA ALA A 9 1.57 15.61 14.26
C ALA A 9 2.13 14.55 15.20
N VAL A 10 2.51 13.39 14.66
CA VAL A 10 3.01 12.28 15.46
C VAL A 10 4.48 12.50 15.89
N ASP A 11 5.13 13.50 15.29
CA ASP A 11 6.50 13.96 15.55
C ASP A 11 6.64 14.87 16.80
N SER A 12 5.65 14.89 17.70
CA SER A 12 5.82 15.57 18.99
C SER A 12 6.72 14.72 19.89
N VAL A 13 7.74 15.35 20.47
CA VAL A 13 8.79 14.77 21.34
C VAL A 13 8.22 13.90 22.49
N ASP A 14 6.94 14.09 22.84
CA ASP A 14 6.26 13.43 23.96
C ASP A 14 5.32 12.27 23.57
N SER A 15 5.33 11.80 22.31
CA SER A 15 4.50 10.67 21.91
C SER A 15 5.22 9.33 22.19
N ASN A 16 4.55 8.39 22.87
CA ASN A 16 5.01 7.00 23.03
C ASN A 16 5.17 6.26 21.69
N TRP A 17 4.69 6.85 20.59
CA TRP A 17 4.83 6.39 19.22
C TRP A 17 6.17 6.79 18.58
N SER A 18 6.86 7.78 19.15
CA SER A 18 8.09 8.35 18.59
C SER A 18 9.25 7.36 18.54
N GLY A 19 9.29 6.34 19.41
CA GLY A 19 10.32 5.30 19.38
C GLY A 19 10.20 4.39 18.15
N THR A 20 9.00 3.86 17.88
CA THR A 20 8.76 2.94 16.76
C THR A 20 8.74 3.64 15.39
N LEU A 21 8.49 4.95 15.35
CA LEU A 21 8.42 5.73 14.10
C LEU A 21 9.75 6.39 13.71
N LYS A 22 10.71 6.54 14.64
CA LYS A 22 12.06 7.04 14.35
C LYS A 22 12.87 6.11 13.44
N ASP A 23 12.49 4.83 13.40
CA ASP A 23 13.21 3.80 12.65
C ASP A 23 12.51 3.38 11.34
N ILE A 24 11.53 4.16 10.85
CA ILE A 24 10.92 3.87 9.54
C ILE A 24 11.97 4.04 8.44
N LYS A 25 12.50 2.91 7.96
CA LYS A 25 13.45 2.87 6.84
C LYS A 25 12.76 3.37 5.57
N THR A 26 13.42 4.28 4.88
CA THR A 26 13.03 4.66 3.50
C THR A 26 13.69 3.69 2.53
N LEU A 27 12.89 3.06 1.67
CA LEU A 27 13.41 2.17 0.63
C LEU A 27 13.95 2.97 -0.55
N THR A 28 15.08 2.51 -1.10
CA THR A 28 15.79 3.16 -2.21
C THR A 28 15.83 2.24 -3.44
N SER A 29 16.51 2.68 -4.50
CA SER A 29 16.76 1.86 -5.70
C SER A 29 17.56 0.59 -5.45
N ASP A 30 18.25 0.50 -4.31
CA ASP A 30 19.05 -0.68 -3.95
C ASP A 30 18.19 -1.76 -3.24
N ASP A 31 16.96 -1.43 -2.86
CA ASP A 31 16.03 -2.35 -2.21
C ASP A 31 15.12 -3.05 -3.24
N ASP A 32 14.80 -4.32 -2.99
CA ASP A 32 13.79 -5.11 -3.72
C ASP A 32 12.64 -5.46 -2.78
N ILE A 33 11.44 -4.98 -3.09
CA ILE A 33 10.24 -5.17 -2.24
C ILE A 33 9.88 -6.66 -2.07
N ASP A 34 10.19 -7.50 -3.05
CA ASP A 34 9.95 -8.94 -2.97
C ASP A 34 10.90 -9.64 -1.98
N GLN A 35 12.04 -9.01 -1.66
CA GLN A 35 13.03 -9.52 -0.71
C GLN A 35 12.85 -8.98 0.71
N ILE A 36 11.91 -8.03 0.93
CA ILE A 36 11.65 -7.47 2.26
C ILE A 36 10.78 -8.43 3.06
N LYS A 37 11.46 -9.27 3.83
CA LYS A 37 10.89 -10.32 4.68
C LYS A 37 10.90 -9.99 6.17
N GLU A 38 11.63 -8.95 6.55
CA GLU A 38 11.69 -8.46 7.92
C GLU A 38 10.38 -7.77 8.30
N GLN A 39 9.87 -8.09 9.49
CA GLN A 39 8.69 -7.43 10.03
C GLN A 39 9.00 -5.95 10.29
N GLY A 40 8.16 -5.05 9.77
CA GLY A 40 8.40 -3.62 9.94
C GLY A 40 7.48 -2.74 9.10
N ILE A 41 7.72 -1.44 9.21
CA ILE A 41 7.07 -0.40 8.42
C ILE A 41 8.15 0.31 7.63
N PHE A 42 7.93 0.43 6.33
CA PHE A 42 8.88 1.03 5.40
C PHE A 42 8.19 2.12 4.58
N LYS A 43 8.92 3.18 4.27
CA LYS A 43 8.44 4.29 3.45
C LYS A 43 8.99 4.21 2.04
N ILE A 44 8.13 4.40 1.04
CA ILE A 44 8.54 4.62 -0.34
C ILE A 44 8.26 6.08 -0.69
N SER A 45 9.31 6.77 -1.14
CA SER A 45 9.26 8.20 -1.47
C SER A 45 10.40 8.53 -2.43
N TYR A 46 10.09 8.77 -3.70
CA TYR A 46 11.09 9.13 -4.70
C TYR A 46 10.52 10.12 -5.72
N GLU A 47 11.35 11.08 -6.16
CA GLU A 47 10.98 12.06 -7.19
C GLU A 47 11.27 11.53 -8.61
N ASP A 48 12.48 10.97 -8.78
CA ASP A 48 13.01 10.43 -10.03
C ASP A 48 12.86 8.89 -10.05
N ASP A 49 12.37 8.34 -11.16
CA ASP A 49 12.09 6.91 -11.30
C ASP A 49 13.35 6.04 -11.24
N LYS A 50 14.55 6.62 -11.44
CA LYS A 50 15.82 5.90 -11.23
C LYS A 50 16.07 5.53 -9.77
N ASN A 51 15.42 6.23 -8.82
CA ASN A 51 15.52 5.99 -7.38
C ASN A 51 14.43 5.03 -6.87
N LYS A 52 13.61 4.49 -7.77
CA LYS A 52 12.50 3.58 -7.45
C LYS A 52 13.04 2.21 -7.02
N PRO A 53 12.55 1.63 -5.91
CA PRO A 53 12.88 0.25 -5.54
C PRO A 53 12.49 -0.78 -6.61
N ALA A 54 13.18 -1.91 -6.65
CA ALA A 54 12.80 -3.02 -7.51
C ALA A 54 11.45 -3.61 -7.05
N ASN A 55 10.66 -4.10 -8.00
CA ASN A 55 9.30 -4.61 -7.77
C ASN A 55 8.35 -3.63 -7.04
N ASN A 56 8.58 -2.32 -7.22
CA ASN A 56 7.66 -1.30 -6.75
C ASN A 56 6.26 -1.46 -7.36
N VAL A 57 5.24 -1.19 -6.57
CA VAL A 57 3.84 -1.15 -7.03
C VAL A 57 3.64 -0.04 -8.05
N ASP A 58 2.70 -0.24 -8.97
CA ASP A 58 2.32 0.76 -9.98
C ASP A 58 0.94 1.39 -9.65
N THR A 59 0.48 2.25 -10.55
CA THR A 59 -0.83 2.91 -10.44
C THR A 59 -2.02 1.95 -10.53
N SER A 60 -1.80 0.74 -11.05
CA SER A 60 -2.82 -0.32 -11.07
C SER A 60 -3.03 -0.93 -9.68
N ILE A 61 -2.08 -0.76 -8.75
CA ILE A 61 -2.13 -1.29 -7.38
C ILE A 61 -2.34 -0.20 -6.32
N VAL A 62 -1.64 0.93 -6.41
CA VAL A 62 -1.79 2.06 -5.47
C VAL A 62 -2.05 3.36 -6.21
N ARG A 63 -2.76 4.30 -5.60
CA ARG A 63 -3.05 5.60 -6.23
C ARG A 63 -1.79 6.41 -6.53
N ASN A 64 -0.81 6.41 -5.63
CA ASN A 64 0.45 7.12 -5.82
C ASN A 64 1.64 6.17 -5.64
N PRO A 65 2.22 5.62 -6.72
CA PRO A 65 3.33 4.67 -6.63
C PRO A 65 4.67 5.31 -6.21
N LYS A 66 4.76 6.64 -6.27
CA LYS A 66 5.93 7.40 -5.80
C LYS A 66 5.92 7.66 -4.30
N TYR A 67 4.75 7.57 -3.67
CA TYR A 67 4.53 7.91 -2.26
C TYR A 67 3.52 6.95 -1.61
N TRP A 68 4.04 5.96 -0.89
CA TRP A 68 3.22 4.97 -0.19
C TRP A 68 4.01 4.29 0.94
N THR A 69 3.31 3.55 1.79
CA THR A 69 3.86 2.85 2.96
C THR A 69 3.73 1.34 2.78
N LEU A 70 4.84 0.63 2.96
CA LEU A 70 4.88 -0.83 3.04
C LEU A 70 4.81 -1.25 4.51
N ILE A 71 3.87 -2.14 4.84
CA ILE A 71 3.85 -2.83 6.13
C ILE A 71 4.13 -4.30 5.86
N VAL A 72 5.10 -4.86 6.57
CA VAL A 72 5.47 -6.28 6.49
C VAL A 72 5.18 -6.94 7.82
N ILE A 73 4.36 -7.98 7.80
CA ILE A 73 4.00 -8.79 8.97
C ILE A 73 4.53 -10.20 8.74
N LYS A 74 5.36 -10.67 9.67
CA LYS A 74 5.88 -12.04 9.64
C LYS A 74 5.02 -12.91 10.56
N HIS A 75 4.30 -13.86 9.98
CA HIS A 75 3.51 -14.84 10.69
C HIS A 75 4.33 -16.10 10.98
N ASP A 76 3.72 -17.07 11.66
CA ASP A 76 4.32 -18.38 11.89
C ASP A 76 4.56 -19.14 10.57
N TYR A 77 5.51 -20.08 10.58
CA TYR A 77 5.85 -20.94 9.42
C TYR A 77 6.30 -20.18 8.15
N ALA A 78 7.00 -19.06 8.33
CA ALA A 78 7.57 -18.25 7.26
C ALA A 78 6.57 -17.63 6.27
N GLN A 79 5.29 -17.56 6.65
CA GLN A 79 4.30 -16.81 5.90
C GLN A 79 4.48 -15.32 6.15
N ILE A 80 4.72 -14.56 5.08
CA ILE A 80 4.95 -13.12 5.17
C ILE A 80 3.81 -12.43 4.46
N GLN A 81 3.18 -11.48 5.14
CA GLN A 81 2.12 -10.66 4.57
C GLN A 81 2.65 -9.24 4.38
N GLN A 82 2.48 -8.72 3.17
CA GLN A 82 2.82 -7.34 2.84
C GLN A 82 1.56 -6.54 2.54
N PHE A 83 1.52 -5.31 3.01
CA PHE A 83 0.48 -4.32 2.71
C PHE A 83 1.10 -3.09 2.08
N ALA A 84 0.53 -2.65 0.96
CA ALA A 84 0.84 -1.39 0.31
C ALA A 84 -0.28 -0.40 0.62
N ILE A 85 0.04 0.66 1.33
CA ILE A 85 -0.93 1.67 1.79
C ILE A 85 -0.58 3.01 1.14
N SER A 86 -1.52 3.55 0.38
CA SER A 86 -1.45 4.87 -0.26
C SER A 86 -2.78 5.60 -0.04
N GLU A 87 -2.87 6.84 -0.48
CA GLU A 87 -4.10 7.63 -0.37
C GLU A 87 -5.31 6.87 -0.92
N SER A 88 -6.29 6.62 -0.05
CA SER A 88 -7.53 5.89 -0.37
C SER A 88 -7.31 4.49 -0.96
N THR A 89 -6.14 3.88 -0.78
CA THR A 89 -5.85 2.55 -1.33
C THR A 89 -5.08 1.70 -0.32
N ILE A 90 -5.60 0.51 -0.05
CA ILE A 90 -4.85 -0.55 0.64
C ILE A 90 -4.83 -1.75 -0.30
N ALA A 91 -3.64 -2.24 -0.60
CA ALA A 91 -3.44 -3.50 -1.29
C ALA A 91 -2.62 -4.43 -0.40
N TRP A 92 -2.74 -5.74 -0.62
CA TRP A 92 -2.01 -6.74 0.13
C TRP A 92 -1.56 -7.91 -0.74
N ARG A 93 -0.53 -8.62 -0.30
CA ARG A 93 -0.08 -9.89 -0.89
C ARG A 93 0.59 -10.78 0.16
N TRP A 94 0.68 -12.08 -0.15
CA TRP A 94 1.50 -13.03 0.60
C TRP A 94 2.81 -13.32 -0.14
N LEU A 95 3.87 -13.53 0.64
CA LEU A 95 5.15 -14.08 0.20
C LEU A 95 5.39 -15.39 0.95
N ASP A 96 5.99 -16.35 0.25
CA ASP A 96 6.59 -17.53 0.85
C ASP A 96 8.12 -17.39 0.82
N ASP A 97 8.84 -18.24 1.55
CA ASP A 97 10.30 -18.14 1.69
C ASP A 97 11.09 -18.08 0.37
N LYS A 98 10.49 -18.51 -0.75
CA LYS A 98 11.16 -18.62 -2.05
C LYS A 98 10.68 -17.64 -3.11
N GLU A 99 9.46 -17.12 -3.07
CA GLU A 99 8.90 -16.22 -4.11
C GLU A 99 7.58 -15.55 -3.65
N PRO A 100 7.16 -14.42 -4.27
CA PRO A 100 5.84 -13.83 -4.02
C PRO A 100 4.74 -14.82 -4.41
N ARG A 101 3.94 -15.25 -3.42
CA ARG A 101 2.92 -16.28 -3.62
C ARG A 101 1.68 -15.76 -4.36
N SER A 102 1.50 -14.44 -4.37
CA SER A 102 0.34 -13.79 -4.98
C SER A 102 0.69 -12.43 -5.56
N VAL A 103 0.05 -12.09 -6.68
CA VAL A 103 -0.06 -10.70 -7.15
C VAL A 103 -0.77 -9.85 -6.09
N TRP A 104 -0.49 -8.54 -6.09
CA TRP A 104 -1.14 -7.57 -5.21
C TRP A 104 -2.66 -7.58 -5.39
N ARG A 105 -3.39 -7.62 -4.27
CA ARG A 105 -4.86 -7.58 -4.21
C ARG A 105 -5.33 -6.32 -3.52
N LYS A 106 -6.18 -5.53 -4.18
CA LYS A 106 -6.78 -4.33 -3.59
C LYS A 106 -7.90 -4.71 -2.63
N VAL A 107 -7.93 -4.05 -1.48
CA VAL A 107 -9.10 -4.02 -0.61
C VAL A 107 -10.14 -3.11 -1.27
N ALA A 108 -11.37 -3.61 -1.43
CA ALA A 108 -12.46 -2.79 -1.94
C ALA A 108 -12.98 -1.87 -0.83
N PHE A 109 -13.02 -0.56 -1.07
CA PHE A 109 -13.66 0.39 -0.16
C PHE A 109 -15.09 0.69 -0.60
N ASN A 110 -15.89 1.31 0.28
CA ASN A 110 -17.27 1.71 -0.03
C ASN A 110 -17.36 2.56 -1.30
N ASP A 111 -16.39 3.46 -1.55
CA ASP A 111 -16.33 4.27 -2.77
C ASP A 111 -16.17 3.43 -4.04
N ASP A 112 -15.39 2.34 -3.97
CA ASP A 112 -15.20 1.43 -5.11
C ASP A 112 -16.48 0.64 -5.38
N LEU A 113 -17.16 0.19 -4.32
CA LEU A 113 -18.46 -0.47 -4.41
C LEU A 113 -19.54 0.48 -4.96
N GLN A 114 -19.50 1.76 -4.57
CA GLN A 114 -20.43 2.77 -5.06
C GLN A 114 -20.20 3.09 -6.53
N LYS A 115 -18.93 3.24 -6.97
CA LYS A 115 -18.59 3.38 -8.39
C LYS A 115 -19.00 2.15 -9.21
N MET A 116 -18.83 0.95 -8.66
CA MET A 116 -19.33 -0.28 -9.31
C MET A 116 -20.85 -0.25 -9.44
N ASN A 117 -21.57 0.15 -8.40
CA ASN A 117 -23.03 0.27 -8.42
C ASN A 117 -23.51 1.32 -9.44
N ASP A 118 -22.83 2.47 -9.51
CA ASP A 118 -23.16 3.52 -10.48
C ASP A 118 -22.91 3.04 -11.92
N ARG A 119 -21.83 2.28 -12.17
CA ARG A 119 -21.59 1.65 -13.48
C ARG A 119 -22.65 0.61 -13.82
N ILE A 120 -23.11 -0.18 -12.85
CA ILE A 120 -24.22 -1.13 -13.04
C ILE A 120 -25.49 -0.38 -13.43
N LYS A 121 -25.88 0.68 -12.70
CA LYS A 121 -27.06 1.51 -13.04
C LYS A 121 -26.97 2.13 -14.44
N VAL A 122 -25.80 2.62 -14.83
CA VAL A 122 -25.58 3.16 -16.18
C VAL A 122 -25.75 2.07 -17.24
N LEU A 123 -25.26 0.85 -16.97
CA LEU A 123 -25.43 -0.29 -17.88
C LEU A 123 -26.89 -0.76 -17.94
N GLU A 124 -27.58 -0.85 -16.80
CA GLU A 124 -29.00 -1.18 -16.71
C GLU A 124 -29.84 -0.18 -17.50
N ASN A 125 -29.58 1.12 -17.36
CA ASN A 125 -30.27 2.15 -18.15
C ASN A 125 -29.99 2.05 -19.65
N LYS A 126 -28.79 1.62 -20.06
CA LYS A 126 -28.46 1.40 -21.49
C LYS A 126 -29.10 0.15 -22.07
N ILE A 127 -29.33 -0.88 -21.25
CA ILE A 127 -29.96 -2.14 -21.67
C ILE A 127 -31.49 -2.03 -21.61
N GLY A 128 -32.03 -1.39 -20.59
CA GLY A 128 -33.47 -1.19 -20.37
C GLY A 128 -34.08 0.03 -21.08
N GLY A 129 -33.26 0.98 -21.51
CA GLY A 129 -33.68 2.20 -22.24
C GLY A 129 -33.72 2.04 -23.76
N GLY A 130 -33.79 0.81 -24.27
CA GLY A 130 -34.02 0.51 -25.67
C GLY A 130 -35.51 0.54 -26.05
N ILE A 131 -36.20 1.66 -25.78
CA ILE A 131 -37.41 2.14 -26.51
C ILE A 131 -37.41 3.66 -26.46
#